data_AF-A0A168PI54-F1
#
_entry.id   AF-A0A168PI54-F1
#
_cell.length_a   1.000
_cell.length_b   1.000
_cell.length_c   1.000
_cell.angle_alpha   90.00
_cell.angle_beta   90.00
_cell.angle_gamma   90.00
#
_symmetry.space_group_name_H-M   'P 1'
#
loop_
_entity.id
_entity.type
_entity.pdbx_description
1 polymer ?
#
loop_
_entity_poly.entity_id
_entity_poly.type
_entity_poly.pdbx_seq_one_letter_code
_entity_poly.pdbx_strand_id
1 'polypeptide(L)'
;MDDVSELEYDDCIFIKKLECANIYENEICKKEFFNAEIAKSIIESKGNPDDLKMYSQLKSKIKSLWYPQYIQYAQEKNGNILLAKTYERIEELDTTTLKATDDISLIAKKGMLHQLSDECKVGWLKNYEEKLESYLKKGENDIGQSE
;
A
#
# COMPACT_ATOMS: atom_id res chain seq x y z
N MET A 1 4.05 -8.14 24.95
CA MET A 1 5.11 -7.12 24.78
C MET A 1 5.49 -7.22 23.31
N ASP A 2 4.62 -6.72 22.44
CA ASP A 2 4.92 -6.63 21.01
C ASP A 2 5.22 -5.17 20.74
N ASP A 3 6.51 -4.88 20.73
CA ASP A 3 7.04 -3.57 20.45
C ASP A 3 6.97 -3.35 18.93
N VAL A 4 5.75 -3.10 18.44
CA VAL A 4 5.49 -2.70 17.04
C VAL A 4 5.89 -1.22 16.83
N SER A 5 6.56 -0.59 17.79
CA SER A 5 6.89 0.84 17.77
C SER A 5 8.07 1.20 16.85
N GLU A 6 8.79 0.21 16.33
CA GLU A 6 9.91 0.41 15.39
C GLU A 6 9.78 -0.53 14.17
N LEU A 7 8.65 -0.51 13.48
CA LEU A 7 8.62 -1.06 12.12
C LEU A 7 9.41 -0.11 11.21
N GLU A 8 10.70 -0.42 10.96
CA GLU A 8 11.62 0.29 10.06
C GLU A 8 11.17 0.17 8.59
N TYR A 9 10.03 0.77 8.25
CA TYR A 9 9.54 0.86 6.87
C TYR A 9 9.67 2.28 6.30
N ASP A 10 10.33 3.19 7.01
CA ASP A 10 10.44 4.59 6.60
C ASP A 10 11.14 4.75 5.24
N ASP A 11 11.95 3.77 4.84
CA ASP A 11 12.62 3.71 3.54
C ASP A 11 11.81 3.02 2.44
N CYS A 12 10.67 2.41 2.77
CA CYS A 12 9.81 1.81 1.76
C CYS A 12 9.20 2.87 0.84
N ILE A 13 9.08 2.51 -0.44
CA ILE A 13 8.52 3.39 -1.48
C ILE A 13 7.08 3.75 -1.16
N PHE A 14 6.30 2.83 -0.57
CA PHE A 14 4.93 3.18 -0.19
C PHE A 14 4.87 4.28 0.87
N ILE A 15 5.82 4.36 1.82
CA ILE A 15 5.90 5.43 2.81
C ILE A 15 6.24 6.76 2.12
N LYS A 16 7.28 6.78 1.27
CA LYS A 16 7.63 8.00 0.50
C LYS A 16 6.47 8.50 -0.34
N LYS A 17 5.63 7.62 -0.88
CA LYS A 17 4.39 7.98 -1.59
C LYS A 17 3.31 8.56 -0.68
N LEU A 18 3.15 8.03 0.54
CA LEU A 18 2.22 8.57 1.53
C LEU A 18 2.65 9.99 1.94
N GLU A 19 3.93 10.18 2.25
CA GLU A 19 4.52 11.49 2.61
C GLU A 19 4.37 12.50 1.47
N CYS A 20 4.73 12.10 0.23
CA CYS A 20 4.53 12.91 -0.97
C CYS A 20 3.07 13.37 -1.13
N ALA A 21 2.12 12.55 -0.67
CA ALA A 21 0.69 12.80 -0.70
C ALA A 21 0.12 13.49 0.56
N ASN A 22 0.97 14.02 1.44
CA ASN A 22 0.59 14.62 2.72
C ASN A 22 -0.21 13.68 3.63
N ILE A 23 0.20 12.41 3.70
CA ILE A 23 -0.32 11.39 4.62
C ILE A 23 0.81 11.00 5.58
N TYR A 24 0.87 11.67 6.73
CA TYR A 24 1.95 11.52 7.71
C TYR A 24 1.59 10.59 8.87
N GLU A 25 0.30 10.41 9.16
CA GLU A 25 -0.17 9.42 10.15
C GLU A 25 -0.17 8.01 9.52
N ASN A 26 1.02 7.48 9.23
CA ASN A 26 1.20 6.26 8.44
C ASN A 26 1.50 5.00 9.28
N GLU A 27 1.48 5.09 10.62
CA GLU A 27 1.70 3.95 11.53
C GLU A 27 0.72 2.78 11.31
N ILE A 28 -0.54 3.10 11.02
CA ILE A 28 -1.53 2.08 10.65
C ILE A 28 -1.15 1.42 9.32
N CYS A 29 -0.67 2.20 8.34
CA CYS A 29 -0.24 1.70 7.04
C CYS A 29 0.96 0.75 7.17
N LYS A 30 1.93 1.07 8.04
CA LYS A 30 3.08 0.20 8.35
C LYS A 30 2.62 -1.15 8.92
N LYS A 31 1.69 -1.14 9.87
CA LYS A 31 1.12 -2.37 10.45
C LYS A 31 0.37 -3.20 9.42
N GLU A 32 -0.42 -2.55 8.57
CA GLU A 32 -1.13 -3.22 7.48
C GLU A 32 -0.14 -3.87 6.51
N PHE A 33 0.88 -3.13 6.07
CA PHE A 33 1.94 -3.65 5.19
C PHE A 33 2.65 -4.86 5.81
N PHE A 34 3.04 -4.79 7.08
CA PHE A 34 3.64 -5.93 7.80
C PHE A 34 2.73 -7.17 7.79
N ASN A 35 1.43 -7.00 8.05
CA ASN A 35 0.47 -8.11 8.00
C ASN A 35 0.38 -8.72 6.59
N ALA A 36 0.49 -7.91 5.54
CA ALA A 36 0.53 -8.41 4.17
C ALA A 36 1.83 -9.18 3.85
N GLU A 37 2.97 -8.75 4.38
CA GLU A 37 4.25 -9.47 4.25
C GLU A 37 4.21 -10.81 4.99
N ILE A 38 3.61 -10.86 6.19
CA ILE A 38 3.38 -12.13 6.90
C ILE A 38 2.51 -13.06 6.05
N ALA A 39 1.37 -12.57 5.56
CA ALA A 39 0.44 -13.38 4.75
C ALA A 39 1.13 -13.90 3.47
N LYS A 40 1.93 -13.06 2.81
CA LYS A 40 2.75 -13.43 1.66
C LYS A 40 3.72 -14.56 2.01
N SER A 41 4.50 -14.39 3.08
CA SER A 41 5.48 -15.39 3.52
C SER A 41 4.82 -16.72 3.86
N ILE A 42 3.65 -16.72 4.50
CA ILE A 42 2.89 -17.94 4.81
C ILE A 42 2.49 -18.66 3.51
N ILE A 43 1.95 -17.94 2.53
CA ILE A 43 1.51 -18.51 1.27
C ILE A 43 2.68 -19.05 0.45
N GLU A 44 3.77 -18.28 0.36
CA GLU A 44 4.99 -18.70 -0.35
C GLU A 44 5.64 -19.93 0.28
N SER A 45 5.71 -19.99 1.63
CA SER A 45 6.28 -21.13 2.35
C SER A 45 5.46 -22.42 2.23
N LYS A 46 4.13 -22.33 2.08
CA LYS A 46 3.28 -23.50 1.77
C LYS A 46 3.59 -24.07 0.39
N GLY A 47 4.04 -23.22 -0.55
CA GLY A 47 4.42 -23.64 -1.90
C GLY A 47 3.29 -24.20 -2.76
N ASN A 48 2.03 -24.02 -2.34
CA ASN A 48 0.86 -24.51 -3.07
C ASN A 48 0.56 -23.59 -4.28
N PRO A 49 0.56 -24.11 -5.52
CA PRO A 49 0.28 -23.31 -6.71
C PRO A 49 -1.08 -22.59 -6.69
N ASP A 50 -2.10 -23.20 -6.08
CA ASP A 50 -3.44 -22.60 -6.02
C ASP A 50 -3.47 -21.41 -5.05
N ASP A 51 -2.77 -21.50 -3.92
CA ASP A 51 -2.67 -20.40 -2.94
C ASP A 51 -1.88 -19.22 -3.53
N LEU A 52 -0.77 -19.50 -4.24
CA LEU A 52 0.02 -18.49 -4.95
C LEU A 52 -0.81 -17.78 -6.03
N LYS A 53 -1.59 -18.55 -6.80
CA LYS A 53 -2.49 -18.01 -7.82
C LYS A 53 -3.59 -17.15 -7.20
N MET A 54 -4.19 -17.62 -6.10
CA MET A 54 -5.23 -16.87 -5.36
C MET A 54 -4.67 -15.55 -4.84
N TYR A 55 -3.48 -15.55 -4.24
CA TYR A 55 -2.82 -14.35 -3.73
C TYR A 55 -2.56 -13.32 -4.84
N SER A 56 -2.02 -13.77 -5.97
CA SER A 56 -1.80 -12.92 -7.15
C SER A 56 -3.11 -12.31 -7.68
N GLN A 57 -4.17 -13.12 -7.78
CA GLN A 57 -5.50 -12.65 -8.17
C GLN A 57 -6.07 -11.64 -7.18
N LEU A 58 -5.84 -11.84 -5.88
CA LEU A 58 -6.30 -10.92 -4.84
C LEU A 58 -5.62 -9.55 -4.96
N LYS A 59 -4.30 -9.50 -5.17
CA LYS A 59 -3.60 -8.24 -5.49
C LYS A 59 -4.17 -7.55 -6.72
N SER A 60 -4.43 -8.32 -7.79
CA SER A 60 -5.02 -7.76 -9.02
C SER A 60 -6.42 -7.19 -8.77
N LYS A 61 -7.26 -7.85 -7.95
CA LYS A 61 -8.58 -7.34 -7.57
C LYS A 61 -8.46 -6.06 -6.76
N ILE A 62 -7.59 -6.00 -5.75
CA ILE A 62 -7.37 -4.80 -4.95
C ILE A 62 -6.92 -3.62 -5.83
N LYS A 63 -5.97 -3.84 -6.75
CA LYS A 63 -5.59 -2.82 -7.74
C LYS A 63 -6.77 -2.34 -8.57
N SER A 64 -7.66 -3.25 -8.98
CA SER A 64 -8.85 -2.90 -9.75
C SER A 64 -9.87 -2.09 -8.96
N LEU A 65 -9.89 -2.18 -7.62
CA LEU A 65 -10.74 -1.35 -6.76
C LEU A 65 -10.19 0.06 -6.60
N TRP A 66 -8.86 0.22 -6.57
CA TRP A 66 -8.19 1.52 -6.55
C TRP A 66 -8.44 2.34 -7.82
N TYR A 67 -8.38 1.70 -9.00
CA TYR A 67 -8.37 2.43 -10.28
C TYR A 67 -9.59 3.35 -10.52
N PRO A 68 -10.85 2.92 -10.27
CA PRO A 68 -12.00 3.81 -10.36
C PRO A 68 -11.93 5.00 -9.41
N GLN A 69 -11.41 4.80 -8.19
CA GLN A 69 -11.24 5.88 -7.23
C GLN A 69 -10.18 6.87 -7.73
N TYR A 70 -9.07 6.36 -8.28
CA TYR A 70 -7.98 7.15 -8.82
C TYR A 70 -8.40 8.01 -10.01
N ILE A 71 -9.15 7.48 -10.98
CA ILE A 71 -9.60 8.26 -12.15
C ILE A 71 -10.51 9.42 -11.73
N GLN A 72 -11.37 9.19 -10.73
CA GLN A 72 -12.25 10.23 -10.19
C GLN A 72 -11.51 11.23 -9.30
N TYR A 73 -10.26 10.94 -8.95
CA TYR A 73 -9.48 11.74 -8.03
C TYR A 73 -8.72 12.85 -8.74
N ALA A 74 -9.24 14.09 -8.63
CA ALA A 74 -8.62 15.26 -9.23
C ALA A 74 -7.53 15.91 -8.36
N GLN A 75 -7.32 15.44 -7.12
CA GLN A 75 -6.44 16.12 -6.17
C GLN A 75 -4.96 15.86 -6.48
N GLU A 76 -4.20 16.95 -6.52
CA GLU A 76 -2.78 16.89 -6.86
C GLU A 76 -1.85 16.92 -5.65
N LYS A 77 -2.36 17.28 -4.46
CA LYS A 77 -1.50 17.55 -3.29
C LYS A 77 -1.84 16.75 -2.04
N ASN A 78 -3.02 16.17 -1.95
CA ASN A 78 -3.44 15.41 -0.77
C ASN A 78 -3.98 14.07 -1.26
N GLY A 79 -3.59 12.95 -0.63
CA GLY A 79 -4.04 11.60 -1.00
C GLY A 79 -5.04 10.95 -0.05
N ASN A 80 -5.39 11.60 1.07
CA ASN A 80 -6.18 10.98 2.14
C ASN A 80 -7.54 10.46 1.66
N ILE A 81 -8.23 11.23 0.84
CA ILE A 81 -9.55 10.85 0.31
C ILE A 81 -9.44 9.62 -0.60
N LEU A 82 -8.40 9.54 -1.44
CA LEU A 82 -8.20 8.39 -2.32
C LEU A 82 -7.87 7.12 -1.54
N LEU A 83 -7.00 7.22 -0.53
CA LEU A 83 -6.69 6.12 0.37
C LEU A 83 -7.96 5.63 1.10
N ALA A 84 -8.69 6.55 1.74
CA ALA A 84 -9.92 6.26 2.48
C ALA A 84 -10.98 5.58 1.61
N LYS A 85 -11.28 6.13 0.43
CA LYS A 85 -12.23 5.51 -0.50
C LYS A 85 -11.79 4.12 -0.96
N THR A 86 -10.49 3.91 -1.16
CA THR A 86 -9.99 2.58 -1.53
C THR A 86 -10.15 1.60 -0.37
N TYR A 87 -9.93 2.05 0.87
CA TYR A 87 -10.16 1.24 2.08
C TYR A 87 -11.62 0.86 2.24
N GLU A 88 -12.54 1.83 2.13
CA GLU A 88 -13.98 1.58 2.19
C GLU A 88 -14.38 0.49 1.18
N ARG A 89 -13.88 0.56 -0.06
CA ARG A 89 -14.13 -0.46 -1.08
C ARG A 89 -13.54 -1.84 -0.75
N ILE A 90 -12.38 -1.90 -0.09
CA ILE A 90 -11.79 -3.15 0.36
C ILE A 90 -12.65 -3.76 1.48
N GLU A 91 -13.07 -2.96 2.45
CA GLU A 91 -13.92 -3.38 3.57
C GLU A 91 -15.28 -3.91 3.09
N GLU A 92 -15.95 -3.17 2.20
CA GLU A 92 -17.23 -3.55 1.61
C GLU A 92 -17.18 -4.90 0.87
N LEU A 93 -16.03 -5.23 0.27
CA LEU A 93 -15.86 -6.40 -0.59
C LEU A 93 -15.06 -7.54 0.06
N ASP A 94 -14.65 -7.37 1.32
CA ASP A 94 -13.74 -8.24 2.06
C ASP A 94 -14.19 -9.72 2.05
N THR A 95 -15.47 -9.94 2.31
CA THR A 95 -16.08 -11.27 2.46
C THR A 95 -16.71 -11.79 1.16
N THR A 96 -16.70 -10.98 0.08
CA THR A 96 -17.31 -11.31 -1.21
C THR A 96 -16.25 -11.42 -2.31
N THR A 97 -16.05 -10.35 -3.08
CA THR A 97 -15.13 -10.30 -4.22
C THR A 97 -13.69 -10.55 -3.80
N LEU A 98 -13.31 -10.09 -2.61
CA LEU A 98 -11.98 -10.24 -2.01
C LEU A 98 -11.88 -11.43 -1.04
N LYS A 99 -12.85 -12.35 -1.06
CA LYS A 99 -12.77 -13.56 -0.25
C LYS A 99 -11.49 -14.33 -0.58
N ALA A 100 -10.79 -14.76 0.47
CA ALA A 100 -9.50 -15.43 0.42
C ALA A 100 -9.45 -16.54 1.49
N THR A 101 -8.30 -17.19 1.65
CA THR A 101 -8.07 -18.12 2.76
C THR A 101 -8.03 -17.38 4.10
N ASP A 102 -8.22 -18.11 5.19
CA ASP A 102 -8.21 -17.55 6.55
C ASP A 102 -6.85 -16.96 6.96
N ASP A 103 -5.77 -17.31 6.24
CA ASP A 103 -4.45 -16.70 6.41
C ASP A 103 -4.41 -15.23 5.97
N ILE A 104 -5.38 -14.76 5.17
CA ILE A 104 -5.43 -13.39 4.66
C ILE A 104 -6.59 -12.61 5.30
N SER A 105 -6.26 -11.90 6.37
CA SER A 105 -7.19 -11.00 7.07
C SER A 105 -7.52 -9.73 6.27
N LEU A 106 -8.57 -9.00 6.68
CA LEU A 106 -8.88 -7.67 6.15
C LEU A 106 -7.68 -6.70 6.30
N ILE A 107 -6.97 -6.75 7.42
CA ILE A 107 -5.77 -5.94 7.67
C ILE A 107 -4.69 -6.25 6.63
N ALA A 108 -4.45 -7.55 6.35
CA ALA A 108 -3.52 -7.96 5.32
C ALA A 108 -3.97 -7.49 3.92
N LYS A 109 -5.27 -7.50 3.60
CA LYS A 109 -5.78 -6.98 2.32
C LYS A 109 -5.54 -5.48 2.16
N LYS A 110 -5.71 -4.69 3.22
CA LYS A 110 -5.30 -3.27 3.21
C LYS A 110 -3.79 -3.14 3.03
N GLY A 111 -3.00 -4.01 3.67
CA GLY A 111 -1.56 -4.07 3.46
C GLY A 111 -1.13 -4.44 2.04
N MET A 112 -1.88 -5.29 1.34
CA MET A 112 -1.63 -5.64 -0.06
C MET A 112 -1.79 -4.42 -0.98
N LEU A 113 -2.60 -3.42 -0.61
CA LEU A 113 -2.65 -2.14 -1.30
C LEU A 113 -1.33 -1.36 -1.13
N HIS A 114 -0.71 -1.42 0.05
CA HIS A 114 0.60 -0.81 0.29
C HIS A 114 1.72 -1.55 -0.44
N GLN A 115 1.68 -2.88 -0.52
CA GLN A 115 2.60 -3.64 -1.39
C GLN A 115 2.49 -3.22 -2.86
N LEU A 116 1.26 -3.01 -3.37
CA LEU A 116 1.07 -2.49 -4.72
C LEU A 116 1.62 -1.07 -4.88
N SER A 117 1.54 -0.25 -3.83
CA SER A 117 2.10 1.10 -3.81
C SER A 117 3.63 1.04 -3.84
N ASP A 118 4.21 0.15 -3.06
CA ASP A 118 5.66 -0.11 -2.98
C ASP A 118 6.21 -0.59 -4.34
N GLU A 119 5.50 -1.50 -5.02
CA GLU A 119 5.81 -2.01 -6.37
C GLU A 119 5.53 -1.00 -7.51
N CYS A 120 5.21 0.25 -7.17
CA CYS A 120 4.84 1.28 -8.12
C CYS A 120 3.65 0.96 -9.04
N LYS A 121 2.71 0.13 -8.57
CA LYS A 121 1.48 -0.20 -9.31
C LYS A 121 0.29 0.69 -8.98
N VAL A 122 0.34 1.38 -7.85
CA VAL A 122 -0.66 2.38 -7.41
C VAL A 122 0.03 3.59 -6.77
N GLY A 123 -0.74 4.64 -6.53
CA GLY A 123 -0.32 5.82 -5.76
C GLY A 123 -1.49 6.71 -5.38
N TRP A 124 -1.20 7.80 -4.68
CA TRP A 124 -2.19 8.59 -3.94
C TRP A 124 -2.46 9.98 -4.52
N LEU A 125 -1.73 10.37 -5.55
CA LEU A 125 -1.86 11.66 -6.24
C LEU A 125 -1.98 11.44 -7.75
N LYS A 126 -2.63 12.37 -8.44
CA LYS A 126 -2.52 12.43 -9.91
C LYS A 126 -1.05 12.51 -10.33
N ASN A 127 -0.64 11.72 -11.32
CA ASN A 127 0.75 11.57 -11.77
C ASN A 127 1.70 11.20 -10.62
N TYR A 128 1.30 10.23 -9.79
CA TYR A 128 2.06 9.85 -8.58
C TYR A 128 3.51 9.44 -8.88
N GLU A 129 3.82 8.92 -10.06
CA GLU A 129 5.18 8.52 -10.47
C GLU A 129 6.09 9.74 -10.60
N GLU A 130 5.69 10.73 -11.42
CA GLU A 130 6.42 12.00 -11.61
C GLU A 130 6.60 12.76 -10.28
N LYS A 131 5.57 12.72 -9.42
CA LYS A 131 5.59 13.39 -8.11
C LYS A 131 6.53 12.70 -7.13
N LEU A 132 6.53 11.37 -7.11
CA LEU A 132 7.48 10.60 -6.30
C LEU A 132 8.92 10.90 -6.74
N GLU A 133 9.21 10.84 -8.05
CA GLU A 133 10.55 11.19 -8.56
C GLU A 133 10.99 12.59 -8.14
N SER A 134 10.08 13.57 -8.26
CA SER A 134 10.34 14.95 -7.85
C SER A 134 10.56 15.08 -6.34
N TYR A 135 9.87 14.28 -5.54
CA TYR A 135 10.00 14.24 -4.09
C TYR A 135 11.35 13.66 -3.66
N LEU A 136 11.74 12.52 -4.23
CA LEU A 136 13.01 11.85 -3.91
C LEU A 136 14.22 12.73 -4.26
N LYS A 137 14.20 13.38 -5.44
CA LYS A 137 15.26 14.32 -5.85
C LYS A 137 15.39 15.53 -4.91
N LYS A 138 14.30 16.00 -4.30
CA LYS A 138 14.37 17.10 -3.32
C LYS A 138 15.04 16.64 -2.03
N GLY A 139 14.67 15.46 -1.52
CA GLY A 139 15.30 14.88 -0.34
C GLY A 139 16.80 14.66 -0.50
N GLU A 140 17.25 14.22 -1.68
CA GLU A 140 18.70 14.06 -1.98
C GLU A 140 19.45 15.41 -1.98
N ASN A 141 18.85 16.47 -2.52
CA ASN A 141 19.46 17.80 -2.57
C ASN A 141 19.56 18.48 -1.19
N ASP A 142 18.64 18.19 -0.27
CA ASP A 142 18.67 18.73 1.09
C ASP A 142 19.77 18.06 1.94
N ILE A 143 20.10 16.79 1.66
CA ILE A 143 21.21 16.06 2.30
C ILE A 143 22.57 16.59 1.81
N GLY A 144 22.68 16.96 0.52
CA GLY A 144 23.91 17.48 -0.09
C GLY A 144 24.27 18.94 0.20
N GLN A 145 23.46 19.68 0.95
CA GLN A 145 23.76 21.07 1.38
C GLN A 145 24.14 21.17 2.87
N SER A 146 24.33 20.02 3.53
CA SER A 146 24.62 19.92 4.97
C SER A 146 26.10 19.59 5.28
N GLU A 147 27.02 19.76 4.32
CA GLU A 147 28.48 19.60 4.50
C GLU A 147 29.25 20.92 4.45
#